data_AF-A0A2H0QJ12-F1
#
_entry.id   AF-A0A2H0QJ12-F1
#
_cell.length_a   1.000
_cell.length_b   1.000
_cell.length_c   1.000
_cell.angle_alpha   90.00
_cell.angle_beta   90.00
_cell.angle_gamma   90.00
#
_symmetry.space_group_name_H-M   'P 1'
#
loop_
_entity.id
_entity.type
_entity.pdbx_description
1 polymer ?
#
loop_
_entity_poly.entity_id
_entity_poly.type
_entity_poly.pdbx_seq_one_letter_code
_entity_poly.pdbx_strand_id
1 'polypeptide(L)' 'MCDVCKAEGRDWNFANGDKTRLANAKLYRVYVGRTAAVKLCHLHDIQLFVLGEQRFLKEHISLASNLFDKRSDFA' A
#
# COMPACT_ATOMS: atom_id res chain seq x y z
N MET A 1 -4.86 8.96 -6.19
CA MET A 1 -3.81 7.93 -6.37
C MET A 1 -3.52 7.25 -5.05
N CYS A 2 -3.46 5.91 -5.03
CA CYS A 2 -3.10 5.15 -3.81
C CYS A 2 -1.59 4.99 -3.65
N ASP A 3 -1.14 4.57 -2.47
CA ASP A 3 0.27 4.43 -2.14
C ASP A 3 0.97 3.36 -2.99
N VAL A 4 0.29 2.26 -3.34
CA VAL A 4 0.85 1.22 -4.24
C VAL A 4 1.05 1.78 -5.65
N CYS A 5 0.01 2.33 -6.27
CA CYS A 5 0.11 2.91 -7.61
C CYS A 5 1.20 3.98 -7.66
N LYS A 6 1.30 4.81 -6.60
CA LYS A 6 2.34 5.85 -6.50
C LYS A 6 3.73 5.23 -6.42
N ALA A 7 3.92 4.20 -5.60
CA ALA A 7 5.20 3.51 -5.43
C ALA A 7 5.66 2.79 -6.70
N GLU A 8 4.74 2.28 -7.51
CA GLU A 8 5.03 1.52 -8.72
C GLU A 8 4.96 2.35 -10.00
N GLY A 9 4.65 3.65 -9.90
CA GLY A 9 4.49 4.53 -11.06
C GLY A 9 3.33 4.14 -11.99
N ARG A 10 2.31 3.44 -11.49
CA ARG A 10 1.15 3.02 -12.29
C ARG A 10 0.12 4.13 -12.42
N ASP A 11 -0.48 4.23 -13.61
CA ASP A 11 -1.63 5.10 -13.82
C ASP A 11 -2.84 4.60 -13.04
N TRP A 12 -3.18 5.34 -11.99
CA TRP A 12 -4.26 5.02 -11.09
C TRP A 12 -5.65 5.18 -11.73
N ASN A 13 -5.82 6.13 -12.64
CA ASN A 13 -7.09 6.36 -13.35
C ASN A 13 -7.36 5.21 -14.30
N PHE A 14 -6.32 4.76 -15.02
CA PHE A 14 -6.43 3.61 -15.92
C PHE A 14 -6.79 2.33 -15.16
N ALA A 15 -6.16 2.08 -14.01
CA ALA A 15 -6.39 0.86 -13.24
C ALA A 15 -7.75 0.83 -12.53
N ASN A 16 -8.23 1.97 -11.99
CA ASN A 16 -9.45 2.00 -11.16
C ASN A 16 -10.71 2.48 -11.91
N GLY A 17 -10.58 2.98 -13.14
CA GLY A 17 -11.67 3.63 -13.86
C GLY A 17 -12.23 4.80 -13.05
N ASP A 18 -13.56 4.91 -13.00
CA ASP A 18 -14.26 5.98 -12.29
C ASP A 18 -14.23 5.86 -10.76
N LYS A 19 -13.65 4.78 -10.21
CA LYS A 19 -13.60 4.55 -8.76
C LYS A 19 -12.51 5.40 -8.13
N THR A 20 -12.92 6.53 -7.55
CA THR A 20 -11.99 7.49 -6.92
C THR A 20 -11.76 7.25 -5.43
N ARG A 21 -12.50 6.34 -4.80
CA ARG A 21 -12.42 6.09 -3.36
C ARG A 21 -11.05 5.53 -2.96
N LEU A 22 -10.46 6.14 -1.93
CA LEU A 22 -9.29 5.64 -1.23
C LEU A 22 -9.70 5.09 0.13
N ALA A 23 -9.30 3.86 0.42
CA ALA A 23 -9.46 3.23 1.73
C ALA A 23 -8.18 3.44 2.54
N ASN A 24 -8.33 3.75 3.83
CA ASN A 24 -7.21 3.77 4.77
C ASN A 24 -7.06 2.37 5.36
N ALA A 25 -5.94 1.71 5.10
CA ALA A 25 -5.59 0.42 5.68
C ALA A 25 -4.41 0.60 6.66
N LYS A 26 -4.35 -0.28 7.67
CA LYS A 26 -3.21 -0.37 8.58
C LYS A 26 -2.51 -1.69 8.33
N LEU A 27 -1.21 -1.64 8.07
CA LEU A 27 -0.36 -2.81 7.94
C LEU A 27 0.37 -3.04 9.25
N TYR A 28 0.23 -4.23 9.83
CA TYR A 28 0.79 -4.58 11.13
C TYR A 28 2.13 -5.31 11.01
N ARG A 29 2.38 -6.00 9.90
CA ARG A 29 3.57 -6.84 9.71
C ARG A 29 4.77 -6.13 9.08
N VAL A 30 4.69 -4.82 8.87
CA VAL A 30 5.78 -4.03 8.26
C VAL A 30 6.91 -3.76 9.26
N TYR A 31 6.56 -3.57 10.53
CA TYR A 31 7.50 -3.21 11.58
C TYR A 31 7.25 -4.04 12.85
N VAL A 32 8.30 -4.54 13.47
CA VAL A 32 8.19 -5.18 14.79
C VAL A 32 7.64 -4.15 15.78
N GLY A 33 6.42 -4.39 16.28
CA GLY A 33 5.75 -3.54 17.27
C GLY A 33 5.19 -2.21 16.75
N ARG A 34 5.14 -1.97 15.42
CA ARG A 34 4.53 -0.75 14.86
C ARG A 34 3.59 -1.07 13.70
N THR A 35 2.67 -0.14 13.44
CA THR A 35 1.74 -0.22 12.30
C THR A 35 2.08 0.86 11.29
N ALA A 36 1.90 0.56 10.00
CA ALA A 36 2.02 1.53 8.93
C ALA A 36 0.64 1.83 8.35
N ALA A 37 0.25 3.10 8.33
CA ALA A 37 -0.98 3.52 7.66
C ALA A 37 -0.71 3.70 6.16
N VAL A 38 -1.53 3.07 5.33
CA VAL A 38 -1.46 3.18 3.87
C VAL A 38 -2.82 3.53 3.28
N LYS A 39 -2.83 4.30 2.20
CA LYS A 39 -4.00 4.63 1.40
C LYS A 39 -4.05 3.72 0.19
N LEU A 40 -5.08 2.88 0.10
CA LEU A 40 -5.27 1.92 -0.99
C LEU A 40 -6.44 2.35 -1.88
N CYS A 41 -6.35 2.05 -3.18
CA CYS A 41 -7.49 2.17 -4.08
C CYS A 41 -8.34 0.91 -3.98
N HIS A 42 -9.51 0.91 -4.59
CA HIS A 42 -10.43 -0.22 -4.51
C HIS A 42 -9.80 -1.57 -4.91
N LEU A 43 -8.99 -1.59 -5.98
CA LEU A 43 -8.28 -2.82 -6.39
C LEU A 43 -7.29 -3.31 -5.33
N HIS A 44 -6.41 -2.44 -4.85
CA HIS A 44 -5.37 -2.82 -3.89
C HIS A 44 -5.96 -3.11 -2.50
N ASP A 45 -7.11 -2.53 -2.16
CA ASP A 45 -7.86 -2.85 -0.95
C ASP A 45 -8.42 -4.28 -1.00
N ILE A 46 -9.00 -4.67 -2.15
CA ILE A 46 -9.44 -6.06 -2.40
C ILE A 46 -8.24 -7.01 -2.38
N GLN A 47 -7.13 -6.67 -3.05
CA GLN A 47 -5.94 -7.51 -3.06
C GLN A 47 -5.36 -7.70 -1.67
N LEU A 48 -5.28 -6.63 -0.86
CA LEU A 48 -4.84 -6.73 0.52
C LEU A 48 -5.72 -7.70 1.31
N PHE A 49 -7.05 -7.61 1.14
CA PHE A 49 -7.99 -8.52 1.80
C PHE A 49 -7.81 -9.98 1.37
N VAL A 50 -7.65 -10.24 0.07
CA VAL A 50 -7.56 -11.60 -0.49
C VAL A 50 -6.21 -12.26 -0.21
N LEU A 51 -5.10 -11.51 -0.35
CA LEU A 51 -3.74 -12.05 -0.21
C LEU A 51 -3.26 -12.07 1.24
N GLY A 52 -3.80 -11.16 2.05
CA GLY A 52 -3.24 -10.82 3.36
C GLY A 52 -1.93 -10.03 3.26
N GLU A 53 -1.56 -9.38 4.37
CA GLU A 53 -0.46 -8.40 4.40
C GLU A 53 0.88 -8.95 3.90
N GLN A 54 1.28 -10.16 4.32
CA GLN A 54 2.60 -10.71 3.99
C GLN A 54 2.78 -10.94 2.49
N ARG A 55 1.77 -11.48 1.82
CA ARG A 55 1.83 -11.75 0.38
C ARG A 55 1.67 -10.46 -0.40
N PHE A 56 0.76 -9.59 0.03
CA PHE A 56 0.58 -8.26 -0.55
C PHE A 56 1.89 -7.45 -0.58
N LEU A 57 2.65 -7.43 0.52
CA LEU A 57 3.94 -6.73 0.58
C LEU A 57 5.03 -7.39 -0.29
N LYS A 58 4.96 -8.71 -0.49
CA LYS A 58 5.87 -9.42 -1.40
C LYS A 58 5.56 -9.14 -2.87
N GLU A 59 4.28 -8.94 -3.21
CA GLU A 59 3.88 -8.57 -4.57
C GLU A 59 4.15 -7.09 -4.87
N HIS A 60 4.12 -6.24 -3.85
CA HIS A 60 4.33 -4.79 -3.97
C HIS A 60 5.61 -4.34 -3.25
N ILE A 61 6.77 -4.83 -3.69
CA ILE A 61 8.07 -4.56 -3.06
C ILE A 61 8.37 -3.05 -3.02
N SER A 62 8.02 -2.30 -4.06
CA SER A 62 8.22 -0.84 -4.08
C SER A 62 7.45 -0.12 -2.98
N LEU A 63 6.25 -0.62 -2.62
CA LEU A 63 5.53 -0.11 -1.46
C LEU A 63 6.28 -0.44 -0.17
N ALA A 64 6.76 -1.67 -0.02
CA ALA A 64 7.50 -2.10 1.15
C ALA A 64 8.77 -1.23 1.36
N SER A 65 9.57 -1.03 0.31
CA SER A 65 10.76 -0.16 0.34
C SER A 65 10.41 1.27 0.75
N ASN A 66 9.39 1.87 0.13
CA ASN A 66 8.95 3.23 0.49
C ASN A 66 8.45 3.33 1.93
N LEU A 67 7.84 2.27 2.47
CA LEU A 67 7.48 2.23 3.88
C LEU A 67 8.74 2.25 4.73
N PHE A 68 9.73 1.39 4.44
CA PHE A 68 11.01 1.34 5.15
C PHE A 68 11.78 2.65 5.12
N ASP A 69 11.82 3.35 3.99
CA ASP A 69 12.56 4.62 3.88
C ASP A 69 11.94 5.71 4.75
N LYS A 70 10.60 5.79 4.82
CA LYS A 70 9.88 6.67 5.75
C LYS A 70 10.12 6.37 7.23
N ARG A 71 10.76 5.24 7.57
CA ARG A 71 11.22 4.97 8.94
C ARG A 71 12.31 5.95 9.37
N SER A 72 13.13 6.43 8.43
CA SER A 72 14.29 7.28 8.71
C SER A 72 13.92 8.72 9.08
N ASP A 73 12.75 9.20 8.64
CA ASP A 73 12.27 10.56 8.94
C ASP A 73 11.70 10.73 10.37
N PHE A 74 11.53 9.62 11.11
CA PHE A 74 11.02 9.60 12.50
C PHE A 74 12.04 9.06 13.50
N ALA A 75 13.33 9.05 13.15
CA ALA A 75 14.44 8.66 14.02
C ALA A 75 15.14 9.88 14.61
#